data_AF-A0A660SMA3-F1
#
_entry.id   AF-A0A660SMA3-F1
#
_cell.length_a   1.000
_cell.length_b   1.000
_cell.length_c   1.000
_cell.angle_alpha   90.00
_cell.angle_beta   90.00
_cell.angle_gamma   90.00
#
_symmetry.space_group_name_H-M   'P 1'
#
loop_
_entity.id
_entity.type
_entity.pdbx_description
1 polymer ?
#
loop_
_entity_poly.entity_id
_entity_poly.type
_entity_poly.pdbx_seq_one_letter_code
_entity_poly.pdbx_strand_id
1 'polypeptide(L)'
;MRGSFGLDTGLPGRYHIETFAELRQNRIINQVYREGRIIHVEEHPYDPELTERKVIDLIQTIHNRKIEELSGVLKLAEDLRQKPAAEAYTKVGIILRKHGFLEDAREFLTRSIDLDPNRSLPFLFLAKIEAQYRNYEEALSHIDRAIEIDPEHPDLHFTKAEILSKMAKYQEAIGPLREALRLNPEYAEAHFRYGIVLLKAFLIQGKDGGHQSECLTHLKHAQILDERFQIYEFREAIAAIEREDFSKAVEFFATFEQRFESIDVHELVTEFELFSRYGDSGSLLTIDEHIERLTNELESHPKYADLHNALGKAYLVKMRALFNAAIGEFKQALAINEDYEEAKRNLKLVENEGKGFVLLLRAILK
;
A
#
# COMPACT_ATOMS: atom_id res chain seq x y z
N MET A 1 -37.22 13.91 10.06
CA MET A 1 -36.05 13.01 10.09
C MET A 1 -35.64 12.81 8.63
N ARG A 2 -34.55 13.43 8.16
CA ARG A 2 -34.02 13.12 6.82
C ARG A 2 -33.42 11.72 6.93
N GLY A 3 -34.08 10.73 6.31
CA GLY A 3 -33.60 9.35 6.32
C GLY A 3 -32.23 9.27 5.66
N SER A 4 -31.35 8.45 6.22
CA SER A 4 -30.20 7.97 5.46
C SER A 4 -30.72 7.19 4.25
N PHE A 5 -30.21 7.52 3.07
CA PHE A 5 -30.39 6.71 1.87
C PHE A 5 -29.04 6.10 1.50
N GLY A 6 -29.09 4.88 1.00
CA GLY A 6 -27.90 4.09 0.72
C GLY A 6 -28.22 2.88 -0.14
N LEU A 7 -27.16 2.19 -0.52
CA LEU A 7 -27.19 0.96 -1.30
C LEU A 7 -26.66 -0.18 -0.44
N ASP A 8 -27.22 -1.38 -0.60
CA ASP A 8 -26.73 -2.62 -0.01
C ASP A 8 -26.65 -3.69 -1.11
N THR A 9 -25.50 -4.34 -1.23
CA THR A 9 -25.25 -5.41 -2.20
C THR A 9 -24.50 -6.56 -1.55
N GLY A 10 -25.07 -7.77 -1.67
CA GLY A 10 -24.42 -9.02 -1.27
C GLY A 10 -23.48 -9.58 -2.34
N LEU A 11 -22.35 -10.14 -1.93
CA LEU A 11 -21.34 -10.78 -2.78
C LEU A 11 -21.04 -12.22 -2.32
N PRO A 12 -20.46 -13.08 -3.20
CA PRO A 12 -20.04 -14.44 -2.85
C PRO A 12 -19.13 -14.47 -1.61
N GLY A 13 -19.23 -15.51 -0.78
CA GLY A 13 -18.42 -15.59 0.45
C GLY A 13 -19.02 -14.88 1.68
N ARG A 14 -20.32 -14.54 1.62
CA ARG A 14 -21.09 -13.84 2.68
C ARG A 14 -20.61 -12.42 2.94
N TYR A 15 -20.11 -11.75 1.91
CA TYR A 15 -19.81 -10.32 1.99
C TYR A 15 -21.05 -9.51 1.67
N HIS A 16 -21.19 -8.38 2.35
CA HIS A 16 -22.16 -7.35 2.04
C HIS A 16 -21.46 -6.01 1.99
N ILE A 17 -21.84 -5.17 1.05
CA ILE A 17 -21.34 -3.80 0.94
C ILE A 17 -22.54 -2.90 1.20
N GLU A 18 -22.40 -1.98 2.14
CA GLU A 18 -23.35 -0.90 2.35
C GLU A 18 -22.67 0.43 2.04
N THR A 19 -23.34 1.32 1.31
CA THR A 19 -22.86 2.69 1.10
C THR A 19 -23.99 3.66 1.38
N PHE A 20 -23.80 4.60 2.29
CA PHE A 20 -24.84 5.56 2.68
C PHE A 20 -24.28 6.94 3.02
N ALA A 21 -25.12 7.98 2.92
CA ALA A 21 -24.74 9.33 3.29
C ALA A 21 -25.04 9.65 4.77
N GLU A 22 -24.03 10.15 5.48
CA GLU A 22 -24.18 10.83 6.76
C GLU A 22 -24.29 12.35 6.56
N LEU A 23 -25.50 12.81 6.24
CA LEU A 23 -25.76 14.20 5.83
C LEU A 23 -25.35 15.27 6.86
N ARG A 24 -25.24 14.92 8.15
CA ARG A 24 -24.83 15.88 9.20
C ARG A 24 -23.33 16.14 9.22
N GLN A 25 -22.55 15.16 8.77
CA GLN A 25 -21.09 15.19 8.78
C GLN A 25 -20.54 15.43 7.37
N ASN A 26 -21.42 15.60 6.37
CA ASN A 26 -21.07 15.77 4.96
C ASN A 26 -20.07 14.71 4.47
N ARG A 27 -20.35 13.45 4.83
CA ARG A 27 -19.53 12.30 4.46
C ARG A 27 -20.40 11.15 3.97
N ILE A 28 -19.87 10.39 3.02
CA ILE A 28 -20.42 9.10 2.60
C ILE A 28 -19.62 8.02 3.31
N ILE A 29 -20.33 7.06 3.91
CA ILE A 29 -19.74 5.92 4.57
C ILE A 29 -19.94 4.71 3.66
N ASN A 30 -18.85 4.01 3.35
CA ASN A 30 -18.87 2.70 2.71
C ASN A 30 -18.40 1.66 3.72
N GLN A 31 -19.20 0.63 3.94
CA GLN A 31 -18.93 -0.44 4.91
C GLN A 31 -18.93 -1.78 4.19
N VAL A 32 -17.96 -2.62 4.52
CA VAL A 32 -17.94 -4.01 4.08
C VAL A 32 -18.16 -4.88 5.29
N TYR A 33 -19.14 -5.78 5.16
CA TYR A 33 -19.46 -6.79 6.14
C TYR A 33 -19.02 -8.16 5.64
N ARG A 34 -18.69 -9.04 6.59
CA ARG A 34 -18.61 -10.47 6.36
C ARG A 34 -19.28 -11.19 7.51
N GLU A 35 -20.21 -12.08 7.20
CA GLU A 35 -21.00 -12.81 8.22
C GLU A 35 -21.66 -11.86 9.25
N GLY A 36 -22.09 -10.68 8.81
CA GLY A 36 -22.75 -9.68 9.64
C GLY A 36 -21.81 -8.84 10.54
N ARG A 37 -20.50 -8.99 10.41
CA ARG A 37 -19.50 -8.15 11.11
C ARG A 37 -18.90 -7.15 10.14
N ILE A 38 -18.82 -5.88 10.54
CA ILE A 38 -18.06 -4.87 9.80
C ILE A 38 -16.59 -5.26 9.85
N ILE A 39 -15.98 -5.39 8.67
CA ILE A 39 -14.57 -5.73 8.50
C ILE A 39 -13.78 -4.60 7.84
N HIS A 40 -14.47 -3.68 7.15
CA HIS A 40 -13.86 -2.50 6.55
C HIS A 40 -14.82 -1.32 6.55
N VAL A 41 -14.29 -0.11 6.74
CA VAL A 41 -15.04 1.15 6.70
C VAL A 41 -14.20 2.21 5.99
N GLU A 42 -14.78 2.85 4.98
CA GLU A 42 -14.22 4.01 4.30
C GLU A 42 -15.14 5.22 4.48
N GLU A 43 -14.52 6.37 4.74
CA GLU A 43 -15.22 7.64 4.85
C GLU A 43 -14.80 8.56 3.71
N HIS A 44 -15.78 9.07 2.98
CA HIS A 44 -15.56 9.98 1.86
C HIS A 44 -16.22 11.32 2.17
N PRO A 45 -15.46 12.33 2.63
CA PRO A 45 -16.00 13.67 2.80
C PRO A 45 -16.44 14.23 1.44
N TYR A 46 -17.52 14.99 1.43
CA TYR A 46 -18.03 15.66 0.24
C TYR A 46 -18.39 17.11 0.55
N ASP A 47 -18.39 17.95 -0.48
CA ASP A 47 -18.72 19.37 -0.36
C ASP A 47 -20.19 19.54 0.13
N PRO A 48 -20.42 20.21 1.28
CA PRO A 48 -21.76 20.44 1.83
C PRO A 48 -22.73 21.15 0.87
N GLU A 49 -22.23 21.87 -0.14
CA GLU A 49 -23.04 22.56 -1.14
C GLU A 49 -23.55 21.63 -2.26
N LEU A 50 -23.15 20.37 -2.28
CA LEU A 50 -23.63 19.40 -3.26
C LEU A 50 -25.14 19.18 -3.13
N THR A 51 -25.80 19.12 -4.29
CA THR A 51 -27.21 18.77 -4.35
C THR A 51 -27.41 17.31 -3.96
N GLU A 52 -28.58 16.99 -3.40
CA GLU A 52 -28.93 15.62 -3.00
C GLU A 52 -28.74 14.62 -4.15
N ARG A 53 -29.08 15.01 -5.38
CA ARG A 53 -28.84 14.19 -6.59
C ARG A 53 -27.35 13.87 -6.78
N LYS A 54 -26.46 14.85 -6.65
CA LYS A 54 -25.01 14.62 -6.79
C LYS A 54 -24.48 13.73 -5.66
N VAL A 55 -25.02 13.84 -4.45
CA VAL A 55 -24.68 12.95 -3.34
C VAL A 55 -25.13 11.51 -3.63
N ILE A 56 -26.32 11.32 -4.22
CA ILE A 56 -26.78 9.99 -4.67
C ILE A 56 -25.84 9.43 -5.76
N ASP A 57 -25.45 10.25 -6.74
CA ASP A 57 -24.52 9.85 -7.80
C ASP A 57 -23.15 9.44 -7.22
N LEU A 58 -22.67 10.16 -6.20
CA LEU A 58 -21.45 9.82 -5.45
C LEU A 58 -21.59 8.49 -4.70
N ILE A 59 -22.71 8.27 -4.00
CA ILE A 59 -22.99 7.00 -3.30
C ILE A 59 -22.96 5.84 -4.30
N GLN A 60 -23.62 5.99 -5.46
CA GLN A 60 -23.63 4.97 -6.51
C GLN A 60 -22.22 4.70 -7.04
N THR A 61 -21.45 5.75 -7.30
CA THR A 61 -20.08 5.64 -7.81
C THR A 61 -19.19 4.90 -6.81
N ILE A 62 -19.21 5.30 -5.54
CA ILE A 62 -18.43 4.66 -4.46
C ILE A 62 -18.85 3.21 -4.27
N HIS A 63 -20.16 2.94 -4.24
CA HIS A 63 -20.71 1.60 -4.05
C HIS A 63 -20.34 0.65 -5.18
N ASN A 64 -20.54 1.07 -6.44
CA ASN A 64 -20.22 0.25 -7.60
C ASN A 64 -18.72 0.00 -7.71
N ARG A 65 -17.89 1.02 -7.44
CA ARG A 65 -16.44 0.84 -7.36
C ARG A 65 -16.06 -0.21 -6.31
N LYS A 66 -16.64 -0.15 -5.11
CA LYS A 66 -16.36 -1.15 -4.06
C LYS A 66 -16.85 -2.55 -4.45
N ILE A 67 -17.98 -2.67 -5.13
CA ILE A 67 -18.48 -3.95 -5.67
C ILE A 67 -17.51 -4.53 -6.69
N GLU A 68 -17.09 -3.72 -7.67
CA GLU A 68 -16.14 -4.13 -8.70
C GLU A 68 -14.82 -4.54 -8.08
N GLU A 69 -14.36 -3.77 -7.10
CA GLU A 69 -13.12 -4.03 -6.37
C GLU A 69 -13.17 -5.38 -5.66
N LEU A 70 -14.21 -5.61 -4.85
CA LEU A 70 -14.37 -6.85 -4.11
C LEU A 70 -14.58 -8.05 -5.01
N SER A 71 -15.39 -7.90 -6.05
CA SER A 71 -15.65 -8.97 -7.01
C SER A 71 -14.37 -9.35 -7.76
N GLY A 72 -13.53 -8.38 -8.11
CA GLY A 72 -12.23 -8.60 -8.75
C GLY A 72 -11.27 -9.40 -7.87
N VAL A 73 -11.14 -9.00 -6.59
CA VAL A 73 -10.29 -9.71 -5.63
C VAL A 73 -10.80 -11.14 -5.37
N LEU A 74 -12.11 -11.32 -5.19
CA LEU A 74 -12.71 -12.64 -4.96
C LEU A 74 -12.54 -13.57 -6.17
N LYS A 75 -12.72 -13.06 -7.38
CA LYS A 75 -12.49 -13.84 -8.61
C LYS A 75 -11.03 -14.24 -8.75
N LEU A 76 -10.09 -13.31 -8.52
CA LEU A 76 -8.66 -13.59 -8.56
C LEU A 76 -8.28 -14.66 -7.52
N ALA A 77 -8.85 -14.57 -6.32
CA ALA A 77 -8.71 -15.58 -5.28
C ALA A 77 -9.19 -16.97 -5.72
N GLU A 78 -10.34 -17.08 -6.41
CA GLU A 78 -10.85 -18.33 -6.97
C GLU A 78 -9.97 -18.88 -8.10
N ASP A 79 -9.52 -18.04 -9.02
CA ASP A 79 -8.66 -18.42 -10.14
C ASP A 79 -7.32 -19.01 -9.62
N LEU A 80 -6.76 -18.44 -8.57
CA LEU A 80 -5.54 -18.96 -7.93
C LEU A 80 -5.75 -20.30 -7.23
N ARG A 81 -6.94 -20.58 -6.68
CA ARG A 81 -7.26 -21.91 -6.14
C ARG A 81 -7.22 -22.98 -7.23
N GLN A 82 -7.48 -22.62 -8.49
CA GLN A 82 -7.38 -23.55 -9.62
C GLN A 82 -5.94 -23.67 -10.15
N LYS A 83 -5.15 -22.59 -10.09
CA LYS A 83 -3.76 -22.55 -10.57
C LYS A 83 -2.84 -21.98 -9.49
N PRO A 84 -2.45 -22.81 -8.51
CA PRO A 84 -1.70 -22.34 -7.36
C PRO A 84 -0.28 -21.90 -7.74
N ALA A 85 0.09 -20.69 -7.33
CA ALA A 85 1.44 -20.15 -7.48
C ALA A 85 1.77 -19.29 -6.25
N ALA A 86 2.88 -19.59 -5.56
CA ALA A 86 3.25 -18.94 -4.30
C ALA A 86 3.29 -17.40 -4.42
N GLU A 87 3.99 -16.87 -5.44
CA GLU A 87 4.05 -15.43 -5.70
C GLU A 87 2.65 -14.80 -5.85
N ALA A 88 1.75 -15.47 -6.55
CA ALA A 88 0.41 -14.94 -6.77
C ALA A 88 -0.42 -14.94 -5.48
N TYR A 89 -0.31 -16.00 -4.68
CA TYR A 89 -0.90 -16.06 -3.34
C TYR A 89 -0.36 -14.95 -2.43
N THR A 90 0.94 -14.67 -2.47
CA THR A 90 1.56 -13.55 -1.75
C THR A 90 0.87 -12.24 -2.14
N LYS A 91 0.82 -11.96 -3.44
CA LYS A 91 0.30 -10.69 -3.97
C LYS A 91 -1.18 -10.48 -3.64
N VAL A 92 -2.00 -11.53 -3.76
CA VAL A 92 -3.43 -11.46 -3.38
C VAL A 92 -3.59 -11.28 -1.86
N GLY A 93 -2.78 -11.95 -1.05
CA GLY A 93 -2.78 -11.76 0.39
C GLY A 93 -2.49 -10.31 0.80
N ILE A 94 -1.54 -9.65 0.13
CA ILE A 94 -1.21 -8.23 0.35
C ILE A 94 -2.41 -7.33 0.03
N ILE A 95 -3.06 -7.54 -1.11
CA ILE A 95 -4.25 -6.79 -1.52
C ILE A 95 -5.41 -7.00 -0.53
N LEU A 96 -5.67 -8.25 -0.14
CA LEU A 96 -6.72 -8.56 0.82
C LEU A 96 -6.47 -7.83 2.14
N ARG A 97 -5.23 -7.80 2.62
CA ARG A 97 -4.84 -7.09 3.86
C ARG A 97 -5.14 -5.60 3.76
N LYS A 98 -4.75 -4.96 2.66
CA LYS A 98 -4.97 -3.52 2.41
C LYS A 98 -6.45 -3.15 2.54
N HIS A 99 -7.33 -3.99 2.02
CA HIS A 99 -8.77 -3.73 2.04
C HIS A 99 -9.46 -4.26 3.32
N GLY A 100 -8.69 -4.59 4.35
CA GLY A 100 -9.22 -5.03 5.66
C GLY A 100 -9.65 -6.49 5.72
N PHE A 101 -9.48 -7.28 4.66
CA PHE A 101 -9.79 -8.72 4.64
C PHE A 101 -8.68 -9.54 5.30
N LEU A 102 -8.38 -9.25 6.55
CA LEU A 102 -7.21 -9.78 7.26
C LEU A 102 -7.21 -11.31 7.38
N GLU A 103 -8.38 -11.94 7.57
CA GLU A 103 -8.47 -13.41 7.66
C GLU A 103 -8.23 -14.09 6.31
N ASP A 104 -8.77 -13.54 5.22
CA ASP A 104 -8.51 -14.06 3.87
C ASP A 104 -7.05 -13.79 3.48
N ALA A 105 -6.53 -12.62 3.83
CA ALA A 105 -5.11 -12.31 3.66
C ALA A 105 -4.24 -13.35 4.36
N ARG A 106 -4.55 -13.67 5.63
CA ARG A 106 -3.84 -14.71 6.39
C ARG A 106 -3.91 -16.08 5.70
N GLU A 107 -5.08 -16.49 5.21
CA GLU A 107 -5.24 -17.75 4.45
C GLU A 107 -4.33 -17.75 3.22
N PHE A 108 -4.39 -16.70 2.40
CA PHE A 108 -3.61 -16.60 1.15
C PHE A 108 -2.10 -16.55 1.40
N LEU A 109 -1.65 -15.80 2.40
CA LEU A 109 -0.23 -15.74 2.77
C LEU A 109 0.27 -17.07 3.33
N THR A 110 -0.55 -17.78 4.11
CA THR A 110 -0.21 -19.13 4.59
C THR A 110 -0.10 -20.11 3.43
N ARG A 111 -1.03 -20.08 2.47
CA ARG A 111 -0.93 -20.89 1.25
C ARG A 111 0.31 -20.56 0.42
N SER A 112 0.71 -19.29 0.38
CA SER A 112 1.97 -18.91 -0.25
C SER A 112 3.16 -19.58 0.40
N ILE A 113 3.20 -19.66 1.73
CA ILE A 113 4.28 -20.29 2.50
C ILE A 113 4.28 -21.80 2.30
N ASP A 114 3.11 -22.44 2.31
CA ASP A 114 2.97 -23.87 2.03
C ASP A 114 3.56 -24.26 0.66
N LEU A 115 3.42 -23.39 -0.33
CA LEU A 115 3.92 -23.60 -1.70
C LEU A 115 5.40 -23.26 -1.85
N ASP A 116 5.87 -22.19 -1.22
CA ASP A 116 7.26 -21.76 -1.25
C ASP A 116 7.65 -21.08 0.08
N PRO A 117 8.31 -21.82 1.00
CA PRO A 117 8.67 -21.30 2.33
C PRO A 117 9.93 -20.42 2.32
N ASN A 118 10.53 -20.16 1.15
CA ASN A 118 11.73 -19.34 1.00
C ASN A 118 11.42 -17.93 0.46
N ARG A 119 10.17 -17.47 0.60
CA ARG A 119 9.77 -16.09 0.29
C ARG A 119 9.60 -15.30 1.58
N SER A 120 10.27 -14.17 1.72
CA SER A 120 10.20 -13.30 2.91
C SER A 120 8.86 -12.56 3.02
N LEU A 121 8.30 -12.08 1.90
CA LEU A 121 7.09 -11.24 1.89
C LEU A 121 5.86 -11.88 2.56
N PRO A 122 5.50 -13.16 2.33
CA PRO A 122 4.40 -13.78 3.06
C PRO A 122 4.53 -13.69 4.59
N PHE A 123 5.73 -13.93 5.11
CA PHE A 123 6.02 -13.83 6.54
C PHE A 123 5.96 -12.38 7.03
N LEU A 124 6.50 -11.42 6.27
CA LEU A 124 6.37 -9.99 6.59
C LEU A 124 4.91 -9.57 6.77
N PHE A 125 4.05 -9.93 5.82
CA PHE A 125 2.65 -9.52 5.86
C PHE A 125 1.83 -10.28 6.90
N LEU A 126 2.15 -11.55 7.19
CA LEU A 126 1.59 -12.24 8.36
C LEU A 126 2.00 -11.56 9.66
N ALA A 127 3.26 -11.17 9.81
CA ALA A 127 3.72 -10.43 10.99
C ALA A 127 2.95 -9.12 11.19
N LYS A 128 2.71 -8.36 10.11
CA LYS A 128 1.87 -7.15 10.14
C LYS A 128 0.43 -7.45 10.59
N ILE A 129 -0.18 -8.52 10.07
CA ILE A 129 -1.53 -8.96 10.45
C ILE A 129 -1.59 -9.38 11.92
N GLU A 130 -0.68 -10.23 12.39
CA GLU A 130 -0.64 -10.66 13.80
C GLU A 130 -0.41 -9.48 14.75
N ALA A 131 0.45 -8.54 14.38
CA ALA A 131 0.67 -7.31 15.15
C ALA A 131 -0.59 -6.43 15.22
N GLN A 132 -1.43 -6.43 14.17
CA GLN A 132 -2.72 -5.73 14.18
C GLN A 132 -3.72 -6.39 15.13
N TYR A 133 -3.70 -7.72 15.23
CA TYR A 133 -4.46 -8.47 16.23
C TYR A 133 -3.85 -8.44 17.64
N ARG A 134 -2.69 -7.80 17.82
CA ARG A 134 -1.92 -7.75 19.08
C ARG A 134 -1.34 -9.11 19.51
N ASN A 135 -1.23 -10.06 18.58
CA ASN A 135 -0.52 -11.33 18.75
C ASN A 135 0.99 -11.07 18.49
N TYR A 136 1.64 -10.36 19.41
CA TYR A 136 2.97 -9.81 19.14
C TYR A 136 4.06 -10.88 19.10
N GLU A 137 3.95 -11.93 19.90
CA GLU A 137 4.87 -13.05 19.91
C GLU A 137 4.84 -13.83 18.59
N GLU A 138 3.66 -14.11 18.06
CA GLU A 138 3.49 -14.71 16.74
C GLU A 138 4.00 -13.78 15.63
N ALA A 139 3.72 -12.48 15.74
CA ALA A 139 4.25 -11.48 14.81
C ALA A 139 5.78 -11.46 14.78
N LEU A 140 6.43 -11.55 15.95
CA LEU A 140 7.89 -11.66 16.06
C LEU A 140 8.42 -12.95 15.42
N SER A 141 7.74 -14.08 15.63
CA SER A 141 8.14 -15.34 15.01
C SER A 141 8.08 -15.27 13.48
N HIS A 142 7.04 -14.64 12.93
CA HIS A 142 6.94 -14.46 11.48
C HIS A 142 8.00 -13.50 10.95
N ILE A 143 8.22 -12.35 11.59
CA ILE A 143 9.21 -11.39 11.08
C ILE A 143 10.64 -11.92 11.19
N ASP A 144 10.96 -12.68 12.23
CA ASP A 144 12.26 -13.34 12.36
C ASP A 144 12.49 -14.33 11.23
N ARG A 145 11.47 -15.11 10.87
CA ARG A 145 11.54 -16.01 9.71
C ARG A 145 11.73 -15.25 8.40
N ALA A 146 11.08 -14.10 8.24
CA ALA A 146 11.27 -13.26 7.05
C ALA A 146 12.74 -12.77 6.96
N ILE A 147 13.32 -12.31 8.07
CA ILE A 147 14.71 -11.82 8.14
C ILE A 147 15.71 -12.95 7.87
N GLU A 148 15.46 -14.16 8.35
CA GLU A 148 16.31 -15.32 8.03
C GLU A 148 16.37 -15.61 6.52
N ILE A 149 15.27 -15.38 5.82
CA ILE A 149 15.15 -15.61 4.37
C ILE A 149 15.81 -14.48 3.59
N ASP A 150 15.60 -13.23 4.01
CA ASP A 150 16.02 -12.03 3.28
C ASP A 150 16.59 -10.96 4.23
N PRO A 151 17.82 -11.16 4.74
CA PRO A 151 18.38 -10.30 5.78
C PRO A 151 18.71 -8.88 5.33
N GLU A 152 18.82 -8.65 4.02
CA GLU A 152 19.18 -7.33 3.44
C GLU A 152 17.94 -6.48 3.10
N HIS A 153 16.73 -6.92 3.48
CA HIS A 153 15.52 -6.15 3.26
C HIS A 153 15.21 -5.22 4.45
N PRO A 154 15.30 -3.88 4.28
CA PRO A 154 15.15 -2.91 5.38
C PRO A 154 13.80 -2.98 6.10
N ASP A 155 12.70 -3.15 5.35
CA ASP A 155 11.33 -3.17 5.89
C ASP A 155 11.09 -4.32 6.88
N LEU A 156 11.84 -5.42 6.77
CA LEU A 156 11.74 -6.53 7.71
C LEU A 156 12.25 -6.12 9.09
N HIS A 157 13.42 -5.48 9.13
CA HIS A 157 14.00 -4.97 10.37
C HIS A 157 13.19 -3.81 10.94
N PHE A 158 12.68 -2.92 10.08
CA PHE A 158 11.77 -1.85 10.47
C PHE A 158 10.48 -2.41 11.10
N THR A 159 9.84 -3.38 10.46
CA THR A 159 8.61 -4.01 10.97
C THR A 159 8.87 -4.71 12.31
N LYS A 160 10.01 -5.40 12.45
CA LYS A 160 10.41 -6.00 13.74
C LYS A 160 10.52 -4.94 14.84
N ALA A 161 11.15 -3.81 14.55
CA ALA A 161 11.22 -2.71 15.51
C ALA A 161 9.86 -2.11 15.86
N GLU A 162 8.94 -2.00 14.90
CA GLU A 162 7.58 -1.53 15.17
C GLU A 162 6.82 -2.49 16.09
N ILE A 163 6.95 -3.80 15.87
CA ILE A 163 6.35 -4.83 16.74
C ILE A 163 6.92 -4.71 18.16
N LEU A 164 8.25 -4.65 18.31
CA LEU A 164 8.91 -4.47 19.61
C LEU A 164 8.49 -3.17 20.29
N SER A 165 8.34 -2.08 19.54
CA SER A 165 7.88 -0.78 20.05
C SER A 165 6.44 -0.83 20.55
N LYS A 166 5.54 -1.56 19.87
CA LYS A 166 4.17 -1.83 20.32
C LYS A 166 4.12 -2.67 21.60
N MET A 167 5.12 -3.53 21.82
CA MET A 167 5.33 -4.27 23.07
C MET A 167 6.01 -3.43 24.17
N ALA A 168 6.32 -2.16 23.93
CA ALA A 168 7.12 -1.29 24.79
C ALA A 168 8.55 -1.80 25.08
N LYS A 169 9.08 -2.70 24.25
CA LYS A 169 10.45 -3.23 24.31
C LYS A 169 11.42 -2.32 23.55
N TYR A 170 11.50 -1.05 23.97
CA TYR A 170 12.23 -0.02 23.20
C TYR A 170 13.73 -0.32 23.06
N GLN A 171 14.38 -0.88 24.10
CA GLN A 171 15.81 -1.22 24.01
C GLN A 171 16.08 -2.30 22.96
N GLU A 172 15.19 -3.29 22.83
CA GLU A 172 15.30 -4.35 21.84
C GLU A 172 15.03 -3.83 20.41
N ALA A 173 14.19 -2.79 20.28
CA ALA A 173 13.85 -2.18 18.98
C ALA A 173 15.00 -1.37 18.35
N ILE A 174 15.99 -0.93 19.14
CA ILE A 174 17.14 -0.14 18.66
C ILE A 174 17.96 -0.91 17.62
N GLY A 175 18.23 -2.20 17.85
CA GLY A 175 19.03 -3.03 16.96
C GLY A 175 18.43 -3.14 15.55
N PRO A 176 17.16 -3.59 15.42
CA PRO A 176 16.50 -3.66 14.13
C PRO A 176 16.36 -2.29 13.42
N LEU A 177 16.10 -1.19 14.15
CA LEU A 177 16.07 0.15 13.52
C LEU A 177 17.42 0.57 12.94
N ARG A 178 18.52 0.27 13.66
CA ARG A 178 19.87 0.52 13.17
C ARG A 178 20.16 -0.28 11.90
N GLU A 179 19.71 -1.53 11.85
CA GLU A 179 19.91 -2.37 10.67
C GLU A 179 19.06 -1.91 9.47
N ALA A 180 17.80 -1.54 9.70
CA ALA A 180 16.94 -0.94 8.67
C ALA A 180 17.59 0.31 8.05
N LEU A 181 18.19 1.19 8.87
CA LEU A 181 18.87 2.39 8.41
C LEU A 181 20.28 2.13 7.84
N ARG A 182 20.94 1.02 8.21
CA ARG A 182 22.18 0.59 7.54
C ARG A 182 21.89 0.19 6.10
N LEU A 183 20.79 -0.54 5.90
CA LEU A 183 20.33 -1.03 4.60
C LEU A 183 19.73 0.10 3.74
N ASN A 184 18.95 0.99 4.35
CA ASN A 184 18.38 2.16 3.69
C ASN A 184 18.55 3.43 4.56
N PRO A 185 19.65 4.18 4.37
CA PRO A 185 19.90 5.43 5.08
C PRO A 185 18.89 6.55 4.80
N GLU A 186 18.09 6.45 3.72
CA GLU A 186 17.08 7.45 3.36
C GLU A 186 15.67 7.06 3.82
N TYR A 187 15.55 6.02 4.66
CA TYR A 187 14.25 5.58 5.18
C TYR A 187 13.72 6.53 6.27
N ALA A 188 12.97 7.55 5.84
CA ALA A 188 12.46 8.62 6.69
C ALA A 188 11.62 8.12 7.89
N GLU A 189 10.74 7.14 7.66
CA GLU A 189 9.91 6.56 8.72
C GLU A 189 10.75 5.76 9.73
N ALA A 190 11.79 5.05 9.30
CA ALA A 190 12.73 4.38 10.20
C ALA A 190 13.52 5.41 11.04
N HIS A 191 13.93 6.54 10.46
CA HIS A 191 14.52 7.65 11.21
C HIS A 191 13.55 8.19 12.28
N PHE A 192 12.30 8.44 11.92
CA PHE A 192 11.28 8.87 12.88
C PHE A 192 11.08 7.87 14.01
N ARG A 193 10.81 6.60 13.68
CA ARG A 193 10.61 5.53 14.67
C ARG A 193 11.83 5.38 15.57
N TYR A 194 13.04 5.48 15.03
CA TYR A 194 14.24 5.35 15.83
C TYR A 194 14.39 6.50 16.84
N GLY A 195 14.11 7.74 16.43
CA GLY A 195 14.05 8.87 17.34
C GLY A 195 13.07 8.66 18.50
N ILE A 196 11.85 8.19 18.21
CA ILE A 196 10.84 7.89 19.23
C ILE A 196 11.26 6.76 20.16
N VAL A 197 11.82 5.68 19.61
CA VAL A 197 12.32 4.54 20.39
C VAL A 197 13.45 4.98 21.33
N LEU A 198 14.39 5.79 20.85
CA LEU A 198 15.48 6.35 21.66
C LEU A 198 14.96 7.25 22.77
N LEU A 199 13.98 8.12 22.48
CA LEU A 199 13.32 8.97 23.48
C LEU A 199 12.66 8.13 24.58
N LYS A 200 11.87 7.12 24.19
CA LYS A 200 11.16 6.26 25.16
C LYS A 200 12.12 5.38 25.96
N ALA A 201 13.17 4.84 25.34
CA ALA A 201 14.23 4.10 26.03
C ALA A 201 14.95 4.98 27.05
N PHE A 202 15.31 6.21 26.67
CA PHE A 202 15.90 7.21 27.56
C PHE A 202 15.01 7.53 28.77
N LEU A 203 13.71 7.73 28.55
CA LEU A 203 12.75 8.01 29.62
C LEU A 203 12.62 6.86 30.64
N ILE A 204 12.83 5.62 30.21
CA ILE A 204 12.80 4.44 31.10
C ILE A 204 14.12 4.26 31.85
N GLN A 205 15.26 4.50 31.20
CA GLN A 205 16.58 4.26 31.77
C GLN A 205 17.12 5.42 32.62
N GLY A 206 16.52 6.62 32.50
CA GLY A 206 16.95 7.82 33.21
C GLY A 206 18.01 8.64 32.44
N LYS A 207 18.32 9.83 32.97
CA LYS A 207 19.17 10.86 32.30
C LYS A 207 20.59 10.41 31.96
N ASP A 208 21.06 9.29 32.51
CA ASP A 208 22.40 8.73 32.25
C ASP A 208 22.49 7.95 30.92
N GLY A 209 21.37 7.78 30.20
CA GLY A 209 21.28 6.93 29.01
C GLY A 209 21.90 7.50 27.71
N GLY A 210 22.36 8.75 27.65
CA GLY A 210 23.10 9.30 26.50
C GLY A 210 22.36 9.42 25.14
N HIS A 211 21.12 8.94 25.02
CA HIS A 211 20.40 8.86 23.73
C HIS A 211 19.75 10.18 23.26
N GLN A 212 19.80 11.27 24.04
CA GLN A 212 19.11 12.52 23.69
C GLN A 212 19.62 13.13 22.37
N SER A 213 20.94 13.18 22.17
CA SER A 213 21.54 13.70 20.94
C SER A 213 21.28 12.79 19.74
N GLU A 214 21.28 11.48 19.94
CA GLU A 214 20.98 10.50 18.90
C GLU A 214 19.51 10.61 18.46
N CYS A 215 18.58 10.70 19.42
CA CYS A 215 17.17 10.94 19.17
C CYS A 215 16.93 12.16 18.27
N LEU A 216 17.47 13.33 18.65
CA LEU A 216 17.35 14.56 17.86
C LEU A 216 17.95 14.41 16.46
N THR A 217 19.04 13.67 16.32
CA THR A 217 19.69 13.43 15.02
C THR A 217 18.75 12.69 14.08
N HIS A 218 18.17 11.57 14.54
CA HIS A 218 17.26 10.78 13.71
C HIS A 218 15.96 11.53 13.41
N LEU A 219 15.39 12.26 14.37
CA LEU A 219 14.19 13.07 14.14
C LEU A 219 14.45 14.19 13.10
N LYS A 220 15.60 14.88 13.17
CA LYS A 220 15.96 15.91 12.18
C LYS A 220 16.21 15.32 10.79
N HIS A 221 16.80 14.12 10.70
CA HIS A 221 16.92 13.42 9.42
C HIS A 221 15.55 13.08 8.83
N ALA A 222 14.59 12.60 9.64
CA ALA A 222 13.22 12.36 9.17
C ALA A 222 12.63 13.64 8.52
N GLN A 223 12.78 14.80 9.16
CA GLN A 223 12.32 16.10 8.60
C GLN A 223 12.95 16.47 7.25
N ILE A 224 14.22 16.14 7.05
CA ILE A 224 14.96 16.42 5.81
C ILE A 224 14.53 15.47 4.69
N LEU A 225 14.20 14.22 5.04
CA LEU A 225 13.87 13.19 4.08
C LEU A 225 12.42 13.24 3.62
N ASP A 226 11.50 13.65 4.50
CA ASP A 226 10.07 13.63 4.22
C ASP A 226 9.35 14.83 4.87
N GLU A 227 8.63 15.58 4.04
CA GLU A 227 7.92 16.80 4.42
C GLU A 227 6.79 16.58 5.42
N ARG A 228 6.25 15.36 5.52
CA ARG A 228 5.23 15.01 6.52
C ARG A 228 5.74 15.22 7.95
N PHE A 229 7.06 15.15 8.17
CA PHE A 229 7.69 15.42 9.45
C PHE A 229 7.99 16.91 9.70
N GLN A 230 7.54 17.83 8.84
CA GLN A 230 7.74 19.27 8.99
C GLN A 230 6.53 20.01 9.57
N ILE A 231 5.46 19.28 9.89
CA ILE A 231 4.24 19.86 10.47
C ILE A 231 4.47 20.40 11.89
N TYR A 232 3.54 21.23 12.36
CA TYR A 232 3.68 21.98 13.61
C TYR A 232 3.97 21.08 14.81
N GLU A 233 3.17 20.02 15.00
CA GLU A 233 3.29 19.09 16.12
C GLU A 233 4.68 18.44 16.16
N PHE A 234 5.22 18.04 15.01
CA PHE A 234 6.54 17.43 14.93
C PHE A 234 7.67 18.41 15.28
N ARG A 235 7.57 19.66 14.79
CA ARG A 235 8.56 20.71 15.10
C ARG A 235 8.55 21.07 16.58
N GLU A 236 7.36 21.20 17.18
CA GLU A 236 7.24 21.47 18.61
C GLU A 236 7.72 20.29 19.47
N ALA A 237 7.54 19.05 19.01
CA ALA A 237 8.09 17.88 19.69
C ALA A 237 9.63 17.94 19.75
N ILE A 238 10.31 18.27 18.64
CA ILE A 238 11.77 18.47 18.61
C ILE A 238 12.18 19.62 19.52
N ALA A 239 11.50 20.77 19.44
CA ALA A 239 11.82 21.92 20.27
C ALA A 239 11.65 21.63 21.77
N ALA A 240 10.69 20.78 22.14
CA ALA A 240 10.51 20.31 23.51
C ALA A 240 11.68 19.42 23.96
N ILE A 241 12.17 18.50 23.13
CA ILE A 241 13.37 17.68 23.42
C ILE A 241 14.61 18.57 23.63
N GLU A 242 14.79 19.61 22.82
CA GLU A 242 15.90 20.57 22.95
C GLU A 242 15.84 21.38 24.24
N ARG A 243 14.64 21.61 24.77
CA ARG A 243 14.39 22.27 26.06
C ARG A 243 14.39 21.31 27.25
N GLU A 244 14.72 20.03 27.03
CA GLU A 244 14.61 18.94 28.01
C GLU A 244 13.18 18.72 28.57
N ASP A 245 12.15 19.21 27.87
CA ASP A 245 10.75 18.97 28.20
C ASP A 245 10.23 17.71 27.49
N PHE A 246 10.73 16.56 27.94
CA PHE A 246 10.43 15.27 27.30
C PHE A 246 8.97 14.85 27.43
N SER A 247 8.28 15.27 28.51
CA SER A 247 6.86 14.99 28.68
C SER A 247 6.05 15.65 27.56
N LYS A 248 6.32 16.93 27.30
CA LYS A 248 5.66 17.68 26.24
C LYS A 248 6.02 17.17 24.85
N ALA A 249 7.27 16.72 24.65
CA ALA A 249 7.67 16.08 23.40
C ALA A 249 6.84 14.83 23.10
N VAL A 250 6.61 13.98 24.11
CA VAL A 250 5.78 12.77 23.96
C VAL A 250 4.32 13.12 23.64
N GLU A 251 3.77 14.18 24.24
CA GLU A 251 2.40 14.63 23.94
C GLU A 251 2.25 15.12 22.48
N PHE A 252 3.22 15.91 22.00
CA PHE A 252 3.22 16.34 20.61
C PHE A 252 3.36 15.17 19.64
N PHE A 253 4.25 14.21 19.93
CA PHE A 253 4.36 13.02 19.10
C PHE A 253 3.11 12.13 19.13
N ALA A 254 2.45 11.99 20.28
CA ALA A 254 1.18 11.28 20.36
C ALA A 254 0.11 11.94 19.48
N THR A 255 0.08 13.27 19.44
CA THR A 255 -0.83 14.05 18.57
C THR A 255 -0.47 13.88 17.10
N PHE A 256 0.83 13.91 16.78
CA PHE A 256 1.35 13.68 15.43
C PHE A 256 0.99 12.27 14.93
N GLU A 257 1.27 11.24 15.72
CA GLU A 257 1.02 9.83 15.36
C GLU A 257 -0.46 9.52 15.11
N GLN A 258 -1.38 10.25 15.75
CA GLN A 258 -2.82 10.10 15.47
C GLN A 258 -3.23 10.56 14.06
N ARG A 259 -2.44 11.42 13.43
CA ARG A 259 -2.70 11.95 12.08
C ARG A 259 -1.72 11.45 11.03
N PHE A 260 -0.63 10.80 11.46
CA PHE A 260 0.40 10.32 10.57
C PHE A 260 -0.05 9.04 9.88
N GLU A 261 -0.25 9.11 8.58
CA GLU A 261 -0.51 7.96 7.73
C GLU A 261 0.82 7.43 7.18
N SER A 262 1.20 6.20 7.54
CA SER A 262 2.37 5.54 6.97
C SER A 262 2.12 5.10 5.54
N ILE A 263 3.12 5.18 4.67
CA ILE A 263 2.99 4.71 3.28
C ILE A 263 3.53 3.30 3.20
N ASP A 264 2.65 2.32 2.93
CA ASP A 264 3.09 0.97 2.61
C ASP A 264 3.40 0.86 1.11
N VAL A 265 4.64 1.20 0.74
CA VAL A 265 5.12 1.19 -0.64
C VAL A 265 4.91 -0.16 -1.31
N HIS A 266 5.06 -1.25 -0.56
CA HIS A 266 4.85 -2.60 -1.08
C HIS A 266 3.42 -2.81 -1.57
N GLU A 267 2.42 -2.20 -0.93
CA GLU A 267 1.04 -2.31 -1.38
C GLU A 267 0.85 -1.67 -2.75
N LEU A 268 1.34 -0.43 -2.93
CA LEU A 268 1.23 0.32 -4.20
C LEU A 268 1.92 -0.42 -5.35
N VAL A 269 3.15 -0.91 -5.09
CA VAL A 269 3.93 -1.66 -6.08
C VAL A 269 3.26 -3.00 -6.40
N THR A 270 2.78 -3.73 -5.39
CA THR A 270 2.14 -5.04 -5.57
C THR A 270 0.84 -4.94 -6.35
N GLU A 271 0.05 -3.91 -6.10
CA GLU A 271 -1.20 -3.65 -6.82
C GLU A 271 -0.94 -3.46 -8.32
N PHE A 272 0.05 -2.62 -8.66
CA PHE A 272 0.48 -2.43 -10.04
C PHE A 272 1.04 -3.71 -10.68
N GLU A 273 1.85 -4.49 -9.97
CA GLU A 273 2.41 -5.72 -10.51
C GLU A 273 1.34 -6.79 -10.80
N LEU A 274 0.28 -6.83 -9.98
CA LEU A 274 -0.88 -7.66 -10.26
C LEU A 274 -1.63 -7.17 -11.49
N PHE A 275 -1.88 -5.87 -11.65
CA PHE A 275 -2.44 -5.31 -12.89
C PHE A 275 -1.61 -5.75 -14.10
N SER A 276 -0.29 -5.60 -14.05
CA SER A 276 0.57 -5.93 -15.18
C SER A 276 0.50 -7.40 -15.60
N ARG A 277 0.20 -8.31 -14.68
CA ARG A 277 0.18 -9.77 -14.92
C ARG A 277 -1.22 -10.32 -15.18
N TYR A 278 -2.24 -9.72 -14.57
CA TYR A 278 -3.63 -10.20 -14.55
C TYR A 278 -4.63 -9.18 -15.10
N GLY A 279 -4.17 -8.14 -15.80
CA GLY A 279 -4.94 -6.95 -16.22
C GLY A 279 -6.21 -7.20 -17.03
N ASP A 280 -6.42 -8.40 -17.59
CA ASP A 280 -7.70 -8.79 -18.24
C ASP A 280 -8.69 -9.50 -17.29
N SER A 281 -8.26 -9.87 -16.09
CA SER A 281 -8.98 -10.78 -15.18
C SER A 281 -9.35 -10.24 -13.80
N GLY A 282 -8.88 -9.05 -13.39
CA GLY A 282 -9.26 -8.52 -12.07
C GLY A 282 -8.40 -7.38 -11.54
N SER A 283 -7.92 -6.47 -12.38
CA SER A 283 -7.34 -5.24 -11.83
C SER A 283 -8.44 -4.25 -11.44
N LEU A 284 -8.23 -3.69 -10.25
CA LEU A 284 -9.02 -2.64 -9.59
C LEU A 284 -8.93 -1.29 -10.29
N LEU A 285 -7.85 -1.07 -11.03
CA LEU A 285 -7.52 0.19 -11.70
C LEU A 285 -7.04 -0.05 -13.13
N THR A 286 -7.33 0.90 -13.99
CA THR A 286 -6.72 1.06 -15.32
C THR A 286 -5.24 1.40 -15.18
N ILE A 287 -4.47 1.18 -16.25
CA ILE A 287 -3.06 1.60 -16.25
C ILE A 287 -2.90 3.11 -16.01
N ASP A 288 -3.86 3.91 -16.48
CA ASP A 288 -3.85 5.35 -16.29
C ASP A 288 -4.07 5.73 -14.82
N GLU A 289 -5.03 5.10 -14.14
CA GLU A 289 -5.26 5.31 -12.71
C GLU A 289 -4.08 4.82 -11.86
N HIS A 290 -3.41 3.74 -12.24
CA HIS A 290 -2.17 3.31 -11.58
C HIS A 290 -1.04 4.33 -11.74
N ILE A 291 -0.85 4.86 -12.96
CA ILE A 291 0.14 5.91 -13.23
C ILE A 291 -0.20 7.16 -12.42
N GLU A 292 -1.46 7.59 -12.40
CA GLU A 292 -1.91 8.75 -11.62
C GLU A 292 -1.60 8.57 -10.14
N ARG A 293 -1.98 7.43 -9.55
CA ARG A 293 -1.70 7.16 -8.12
C ARG A 293 -0.22 7.15 -7.80
N LEU A 294 0.60 6.45 -8.61
CA LEU A 294 2.05 6.42 -8.42
C LEU A 294 2.68 7.80 -8.61
N THR A 295 2.15 8.62 -9.53
CA THR A 295 2.61 9.99 -9.75
C THR A 295 2.27 10.88 -8.57
N ASN A 296 1.02 10.87 -8.12
CA ASN A 296 0.56 11.64 -6.96
C ASN A 296 1.37 11.30 -5.70
N GLU A 297 1.64 10.01 -5.47
CA GLU A 297 2.48 9.57 -4.36
C GLU A 297 3.92 10.10 -4.48
N LEU A 298 4.49 10.10 -5.68
CA LEU A 298 5.84 10.62 -5.92
C LEU A 298 5.94 12.15 -5.82
N GLU A 299 4.85 12.88 -6.02
CA GLU A 299 4.83 14.34 -5.81
C GLU A 299 5.12 14.71 -4.36
N SER A 300 4.52 13.98 -3.41
CA SER A 300 4.79 14.14 -1.97
C SER A 300 6.01 13.34 -1.49
N HIS A 301 6.40 12.28 -2.22
CA HIS A 301 7.46 11.34 -1.81
C HIS A 301 8.53 11.10 -2.89
N PRO A 302 9.22 12.14 -3.39
CA PRO A 302 10.07 12.04 -4.58
C PRO A 302 11.34 11.19 -4.41
N LYS A 303 11.71 10.82 -3.18
CA LYS A 303 12.91 10.04 -2.88
C LYS A 303 12.69 8.52 -2.86
N TYR A 304 11.44 8.05 -3.01
CA TYR A 304 11.14 6.63 -2.97
C TYR A 304 11.51 5.94 -4.30
N ALA A 305 12.69 5.31 -4.33
CA ALA A 305 13.21 4.64 -5.53
C ALA A 305 12.28 3.54 -6.06
N ASP A 306 11.60 2.80 -5.17
CA ASP A 306 10.68 1.73 -5.55
C ASP A 306 9.45 2.25 -6.28
N LEU A 307 8.93 3.42 -5.87
CA LEU A 307 7.81 4.08 -6.55
C LEU A 307 8.23 4.58 -7.94
N HIS A 308 9.45 5.12 -8.09
CA HIS A 308 9.99 5.48 -9.41
C HIS A 308 10.13 4.26 -10.33
N ASN A 309 10.64 3.14 -9.81
CA ASN A 309 10.77 1.90 -10.56
C ASN A 309 9.38 1.36 -10.97
N ALA A 310 8.41 1.37 -10.06
CA ALA A 310 7.04 0.97 -10.35
C ALA A 310 6.37 1.88 -11.39
N LEU A 311 6.55 3.19 -11.30
CA LEU A 311 6.03 4.15 -12.27
C LEU A 311 6.67 3.94 -13.66
N GLY A 312 7.98 3.68 -13.70
CA GLY A 312 8.68 3.31 -14.94
C GLY A 312 8.13 2.03 -15.58
N LYS A 313 7.90 0.98 -14.78
CA LYS A 313 7.21 -0.24 -15.24
C LYS A 313 5.80 0.08 -15.74
N ALA A 314 5.06 0.95 -15.06
CA ALA A 314 3.70 1.35 -15.45
C ALA A 314 3.67 2.04 -16.82
N TYR A 315 4.59 2.96 -17.09
CA TYR A 315 4.71 3.58 -18.41
C TYR A 315 5.00 2.56 -19.52
N LEU A 316 5.85 1.56 -19.24
CA LEU A 316 6.12 0.49 -20.21
C LEU A 316 4.87 -0.36 -20.50
N VAL A 317 4.06 -0.66 -19.48
CA VAL A 317 2.79 -1.37 -19.67
C VAL A 317 1.79 -0.50 -20.44
N LYS A 318 1.70 0.81 -20.17
CA LYS A 318 0.87 1.75 -20.93
C LYS A 318 1.29 1.79 -22.39
N MET A 319 2.59 1.86 -22.67
CA MET A 319 3.10 1.79 -24.03
C MET A 319 2.65 0.51 -24.74
N ARG A 320 2.67 -0.65 -24.07
CA ARG A 320 2.15 -1.90 -24.64
C ARG A 320 0.68 -1.80 -25.03
N ALA A 321 -0.14 -1.22 -24.17
CA ALA A 321 -1.57 -1.02 -24.44
C ALA A 321 -1.77 -0.12 -25.67
N LEU A 322 -1.03 1.00 -25.74
CA LEU A 322 -1.06 1.91 -26.88
C LEU A 322 -0.57 1.25 -28.18
N PHE A 323 0.47 0.43 -28.11
CA PHE A 323 0.96 -0.37 -29.24
C PHE A 323 -0.13 -1.28 -29.81
N ASN A 324 -0.85 -1.98 -28.93
CA ASN A 324 -1.94 -2.87 -29.34
C ASN A 324 -3.12 -2.08 -29.93
N ALA A 325 -3.47 -0.93 -29.35
CA ALA A 325 -4.51 -0.05 -29.86
C ALA A 325 -4.18 0.44 -31.27
N ALA A 326 -2.94 0.90 -31.50
CA ALA A 326 -2.47 1.33 -32.81
C ALA A 326 -2.53 0.21 -33.87
N ILE A 327 -2.14 -1.02 -33.50
CA ILE A 327 -2.30 -2.20 -34.37
C ILE A 327 -3.76 -2.41 -34.75
N GLY A 328 -4.68 -2.27 -33.78
CA GLY A 328 -6.13 -2.35 -34.01
C GLY A 328 -6.62 -1.32 -35.03
N GLU A 329 -6.22 -0.07 -34.87
CA GLU A 329 -6.58 1.02 -35.80
C GLU A 329 -6.01 0.80 -37.20
N PHE A 330 -4.76 0.35 -37.35
CA PHE A 330 -4.22 0.03 -38.67
C PHE A 330 -4.97 -1.13 -39.34
N LYS A 331 -5.37 -2.15 -38.57
CA LYS A 331 -6.21 -3.25 -39.08
C LYS A 331 -7.59 -2.75 -39.50
N GLN A 332 -8.20 -1.87 -38.73
CA GLN A 332 -9.47 -1.26 -39.07
C GLN A 332 -9.38 -0.40 -40.34
N ALA A 333 -8.30 0.37 -40.49
CA ALA A 333 -8.04 1.14 -41.70
C ALA A 333 -7.93 0.25 -42.94
N LEU A 334 -7.26 -0.90 -42.83
CA LEU A 334 -7.16 -1.89 -43.91
C LEU A 334 -8.47 -2.63 -44.18
N ALA A 335 -9.32 -2.81 -43.16
CA ALA A 335 -10.66 -3.37 -43.35
C ALA A 335 -11.59 -2.41 -44.14
N ILE A 336 -11.36 -1.10 -44.04
CA ILE A 336 -12.10 -0.07 -44.80
C ILE A 336 -11.51 0.10 -46.22
N ASN A 337 -10.19 0.14 -46.33
CA ASN A 337 -9.46 0.28 -47.59
C ASN A 337 -8.28 -0.71 -47.63
N GLU A 338 -8.50 -1.85 -48.29
CA GLU A 338 -7.52 -2.93 -48.39
C GLU A 338 -6.25 -2.49 -49.12
N ASP A 339 -6.31 -1.49 -50.01
CA ASP A 339 -5.17 -0.97 -50.76
C ASP A 339 -4.48 0.22 -50.07
N TYR A 340 -4.76 0.46 -48.79
CA TYR A 340 -4.13 1.56 -48.05
C TYR A 340 -2.67 1.26 -47.68
N GLU A 341 -1.77 1.53 -48.62
CA GLU A 341 -0.34 1.21 -48.54
C GLU A 341 0.38 1.80 -47.32
N GLU A 342 -0.03 2.97 -46.83
CA GLU A 342 0.55 3.56 -45.62
C GLU A 342 0.19 2.74 -44.37
N ALA A 343 -1.08 2.34 -44.22
CA ALA A 343 -1.51 1.48 -43.11
C ALA A 343 -0.83 0.11 -43.14
N LYS A 344 -0.62 -0.49 -44.33
CA LYS A 344 0.13 -1.75 -44.49
C LYS A 344 1.58 -1.60 -43.99
N ARG A 345 2.26 -0.53 -44.39
CA ARG A 345 3.65 -0.25 -43.94
C ARG A 345 3.72 -0.03 -42.44
N ASN A 346 2.83 0.79 -41.88
CA ASN A 346 2.81 1.11 -40.46
C ASN A 346 2.52 -0.14 -39.60
N LEU A 347 1.53 -0.95 -39.99
CA LEU A 347 1.21 -2.21 -39.32
C LEU A 347 2.43 -3.14 -39.30
N LYS A 348 3.10 -3.32 -40.44
CA LYS A 348 4.30 -4.17 -40.54
C LYS A 348 5.44 -3.68 -39.66
N LEU A 349 5.68 -2.38 -39.58
CA LEU A 349 6.72 -1.80 -38.72
C LEU A 349 6.42 -2.08 -37.24
N VAL A 350 5.19 -1.81 -36.81
CA VAL A 350 4.78 -1.99 -35.43
C VAL A 350 4.76 -3.46 -35.02
N GLU A 351 4.34 -4.38 -35.89
CA GLU A 351 4.40 -5.82 -35.61
C GLU A 351 5.83 -6.37 -35.49
N ASN A 352 6.78 -5.78 -36.23
CA ASN A 352 8.19 -6.15 -36.15
C ASN A 352 8.84 -5.66 -34.85
N GLU A 353 8.70 -4.37 -34.54
CA GLU A 353 9.24 -3.75 -33.32
C GLU A 353 8.54 -4.30 -32.05
N GLY A 354 7.25 -4.62 -32.15
CA GLY A 354 6.45 -5.17 -31.05
C GLY A 354 7.04 -6.46 -30.46
N LYS A 355 7.72 -7.29 -31.26
CA LYS A 355 8.37 -8.51 -30.75
C LYS A 355 9.56 -8.17 -29.83
N GLY A 356 10.39 -7.21 -30.22
CA GLY A 356 11.52 -6.75 -29.41
C GLY A 356 11.03 -6.08 -28.12
N PHE A 357 10.00 -5.25 -28.22
CA PHE A 357 9.39 -4.59 -27.08
C PHE A 357 8.76 -5.58 -26.08
N VAL A 358 8.09 -6.63 -26.56
CA VAL A 358 7.54 -7.69 -25.68
C VAL A 358 8.64 -8.45 -24.94
N LEU A 359 9.80 -8.68 -25.56
CA LEU A 359 10.95 -9.29 -24.89
C LEU A 359 11.51 -8.39 -23.80
N LEU A 360 11.65 -7.08 -24.08
CA LEU A 360 12.04 -6.08 -23.09
C LEU A 360 11.09 -6.06 -21.89
N LEU A 361 9.78 -5.99 -22.16
CA LEU A 361 8.75 -6.03 -21.12
C LEU A 361 8.85 -7.29 -20.26
N ARG A 362 9.03 -8.47 -20.88
CA ARG A 362 9.21 -9.72 -20.15
C ARG A 362 10.47 -9.76 -19.31
N ALA A 363 11.51 -9.01 -19.67
CA ALA A 363 12.73 -8.92 -18.88
C ALA A 363 12.56 -8.00 -17.66
N ILE A 364 11.82 -6.89 -17.82
CA ILE A 364 11.64 -5.86 -16.79
C ILE A 364 10.52 -6.23 -15.80
N LEU A 365 9.45 -6.88 -16.28
CA LEU A 365 8.26 -7.24 -15.49
C LEU A 365 8.34 -8.65 -14.86
N LYS A 366 9.54 -9.22 -14.81
CA LYS A 366 9.79 -10.60 -14.35
C LYS A 366 9.88 -10.72 -12.85
#